data_AF-A0A972P8T0-F1
#
_entry.id   AF-A0A972P8T0-F1
#
_cell.length_a   1.000
_cell.length_b   1.000
_cell.length_c   1.000
_cell.angle_alpha   90.00
_cell.angle_beta   90.00
_cell.angle_gamma   90.00
#
_symmetry.space_group_name_H-M   'P 1'
#
loop_
_entity.id
_entity.type
_entity.pdbx_description
1 polymer ?
#
loop_
_entity_poly.entity_id
_entity_poly.type
_entity_poly.pdbx_seq_one_letter_code
_entity_poly.pdbx_strand_id
1 'polypeptide(L)'
;MSDMTKSISGPSDKEDLFLRYLDSEITYLDNTLKRPGWTKWAIMGSIATLIWIIINRMAHGNYLISNIFAIVIFFSLLFDTFMIIKVFLPTNRKSADDKRVILSIHALGSNRSYLTLLFVRAVLVIYTTYFLNNSLSLATKLCIYAPNIAIGLAFLLIILISYFKIPLPQYNTRKKKVNVEQIISFLILLCLTIGIWGLLDSIIEKRATFLITDIEIAMLITAIYGLLTLWSFNSQEYPLLNNLINIRRSLMFGKTSFEDAQRQADIAISGLKVSEYFQEIINDLLLDYQELDLCIEKMNRKRDVTNTEISGQHSENRRGEDVAGSKDEPEAIQPLKDLSMLMETILKKTKKIRFYSGMVIGSDNDLERNISVIMDQVLIATDNSRAKLKEAMQR
;
A
#
# COMPACT_ATOMS: atom_id res chain seq x y z
N MET A 1 14.72 -32.90 -50.09
CA MET A 1 15.01 -33.77 -48.93
C MET A 1 16.31 -33.31 -48.30
N SER A 2 16.19 -32.48 -47.26
CA SER A 2 17.25 -32.22 -46.28
C SER A 2 16.54 -31.65 -45.05
N ASP A 3 15.71 -32.50 -44.45
CA ASP A 3 15.39 -32.39 -43.03
C ASP A 3 16.66 -32.76 -42.28
N MET A 4 17.23 -31.81 -41.53
CA MET A 4 18.02 -32.02 -40.30
C MET A 4 18.78 -30.74 -39.98
N THR A 5 18.22 -29.94 -39.07
CA THR A 5 18.87 -29.45 -37.84
C THR A 5 17.87 -28.61 -37.05
N LYS A 6 16.79 -29.24 -36.56
CA LYS A 6 16.17 -28.78 -35.32
C LYS A 6 17.08 -29.29 -34.21
N SER A 7 18.15 -28.55 -33.91
CA SER A 7 18.87 -28.76 -32.66
C SER A 7 17.84 -28.49 -31.56
N ILE A 8 17.45 -29.55 -30.87
CA ILE A 8 16.63 -29.48 -29.68
C ILE A 8 17.47 -28.66 -28.69
N SER A 9 17.16 -27.36 -28.56
CA SER A 9 17.74 -26.54 -27.52
C SER A 9 17.40 -27.21 -26.20
N GLY A 10 18.43 -27.67 -25.50
CA GLY A 10 18.23 -28.33 -24.22
C GLY A 10 17.55 -27.35 -23.24
N PRO A 11 16.88 -27.85 -22.20
CA PRO A 11 16.33 -27.00 -21.14
C PRO A 11 17.33 -25.95 -20.60
N SER A 12 18.64 -26.23 -20.67
CA SER A 12 19.75 -25.31 -20.34
C SER A 12 19.75 -24.01 -21.15
N ASP A 13 19.41 -24.02 -22.44
CA ASP A 13 19.56 -22.82 -23.29
C ASP A 13 18.53 -21.73 -22.94
N LYS A 14 17.33 -22.15 -22.52
CA LYS A 14 16.26 -21.23 -22.09
C LYS A 14 16.57 -20.62 -20.73
N GLU A 15 17.11 -21.41 -19.82
CA GLU A 15 17.54 -20.96 -18.51
C GLU A 15 18.67 -19.93 -18.61
N ASP A 16 19.67 -20.20 -19.44
CA ASP A 16 20.77 -19.27 -19.70
C ASP A 16 20.29 -17.94 -20.31
N LEU A 17 19.35 -18.00 -21.26
CA LEU A 17 18.75 -16.81 -21.86
C LEU A 17 18.01 -15.96 -20.83
N PHE A 18 17.25 -16.61 -19.94
CA PHE A 18 16.51 -15.94 -18.87
C PHE A 18 17.44 -15.32 -17.81
N LEU A 19 18.52 -16.01 -17.44
CA LEU A 19 19.54 -15.45 -16.54
C LEU A 19 20.19 -14.20 -17.14
N ARG A 20 20.49 -14.21 -18.45
CA ARG A 20 20.99 -13.02 -19.17
C ARG A 20 19.99 -11.89 -19.19
N TYR A 21 18.70 -12.21 -19.36
CA TYR A 21 17.63 -11.22 -19.28
C TYR A 21 17.57 -10.58 -17.88
N LEU A 22 17.56 -11.39 -16.82
CA LEU A 22 17.61 -10.89 -15.44
C LEU A 22 18.84 -10.02 -15.18
N ASP A 23 20.01 -10.41 -15.68
CA ASP A 23 21.23 -9.63 -15.55
C ASP A 23 21.17 -8.29 -16.27
N SER A 24 20.57 -8.27 -17.46
CA SER A 24 20.34 -7.02 -18.19
C SER A 24 19.39 -6.10 -17.45
N GLU A 25 18.32 -6.63 -16.85
CA GLU A 25 17.33 -5.85 -16.11
C GLU A 25 17.91 -5.34 -14.77
N ILE A 26 18.63 -6.19 -14.04
CA ILE A 26 19.35 -5.81 -12.81
C ILE A 26 20.38 -4.73 -13.11
N THR A 27 21.14 -4.85 -14.20
CA THR A 27 22.15 -3.86 -14.59
C THR A 27 21.49 -2.56 -15.05
N TYR A 28 20.40 -2.63 -15.80
CA TYR A 28 19.62 -1.47 -16.21
C TYR A 28 19.05 -0.73 -14.99
N LEU A 29 18.45 -1.45 -14.05
CA LEU A 29 17.95 -0.90 -12.80
C LEU A 29 19.11 -0.32 -11.99
N ASP A 30 20.18 -1.06 -11.72
CA ASP A 30 21.34 -0.56 -10.98
C ASP A 30 21.92 0.73 -11.61
N ASN A 31 22.07 0.78 -12.94
CA ASN A 31 22.54 1.97 -13.64
C ASN A 31 21.55 3.14 -13.59
N THR A 32 20.25 2.89 -13.68
CA THR A 32 19.20 3.91 -13.50
C THR A 32 19.18 4.43 -12.07
N LEU A 33 19.57 3.58 -11.12
CA LEU A 33 19.58 3.83 -9.69
C LEU A 33 20.92 4.33 -9.16
N LYS A 34 21.99 4.30 -9.97
CA LYS A 34 23.30 4.86 -9.62
C LYS A 34 23.12 6.32 -9.27
N ARG A 35 23.20 6.58 -7.97
CA ARG A 35 22.81 7.84 -7.37
C ARG A 35 23.87 8.91 -7.71
N PRO A 36 23.47 10.17 -7.95
CA PRO A 36 24.42 11.27 -7.87
C PRO A 36 25.11 11.23 -6.49
N GLY A 37 26.39 11.62 -6.39
CA GLY A 37 27.33 11.32 -5.28
C GLY A 37 26.98 11.74 -3.84
N TRP A 38 25.71 11.98 -3.52
CA TRP A 38 25.17 12.32 -2.21
C TRP A 38 24.94 11.05 -1.38
N THR A 39 25.93 10.70 -0.55
CA THR A 39 25.76 9.63 0.44
C THR A 39 24.81 10.07 1.56
N LYS A 40 24.10 9.12 2.21
CA LYS A 40 23.26 9.42 3.39
C LYS A 40 24.07 10.15 4.48
N TRP A 41 25.36 9.80 4.62
CA TRP A 41 26.31 10.45 5.52
C TRP A 41 26.57 11.91 5.16
N ALA A 42 26.78 12.22 3.88
CA ALA A 42 26.99 13.60 3.43
C ALA A 42 25.75 14.48 3.73
N ILE A 43 24.54 13.95 3.49
CA ILE A 43 23.30 14.66 3.80
C ILE A 43 23.16 14.91 5.30
N MET A 44 23.39 13.89 6.13
CA MET A 44 23.31 14.02 7.59
C MET A 44 24.34 15.01 8.15
N GLY A 45 25.59 14.96 7.67
CA GLY A 45 26.63 15.92 8.04
C GLY A 45 26.29 17.35 7.62
N SER A 46 25.66 17.52 6.45
CA SER A 46 25.21 18.83 5.96
C SER A 46 24.08 19.39 6.83
N ILE A 47 23.08 18.56 7.17
CA ILE A 47 21.99 18.95 8.07
C ILE A 47 22.54 19.36 9.45
N ALA A 48 23.43 18.56 10.04
CA ALA A 48 24.04 18.88 11.33
C ALA A 48 24.79 20.22 11.30
N THR A 49 25.55 20.47 10.23
CA THR A 49 26.26 21.74 10.03
C THR A 49 25.30 22.92 9.89
N LEU A 50 24.21 22.78 9.13
CA LEU A 50 23.21 23.84 8.98
C LEU A 50 22.48 24.13 10.30
N ILE A 51 22.12 23.09 11.07
CA ILE A 51 21.50 23.26 12.40
C ILE A 51 22.46 24.01 13.33
N TRP A 52 23.74 23.65 13.34
CA TRP A 52 24.77 24.34 14.12
C TRP A 52 24.88 25.83 13.73
N ILE A 53 24.87 26.15 12.43
CA ILE A 53 24.91 27.53 11.95
C ILE A 53 23.66 28.30 12.40
N ILE A 54 22.46 27.70 12.30
CA ILE A 54 21.21 28.33 12.76
C ILE A 54 21.29 28.66 14.25
N ILE A 55 21.72 27.70 15.09
CA ILE A 55 21.83 27.91 16.54
C ILE A 55 22.78 29.08 16.84
N ASN A 56 23.94 29.14 16.18
CA ASN A 56 24.89 30.22 16.37
C ASN A 56 24.36 31.58 15.92
N ARG A 57 23.61 31.62 14.81
CA ARG A 57 22.96 32.85 14.31
C ARG A 57 21.86 33.33 15.24
N MET A 58 21.05 32.42 15.77
CA MET A 58 20.00 32.74 16.74
C MET A 58 20.57 33.20 18.09
N ALA A 59 21.74 32.70 18.51
CA ALA A 59 22.34 33.09 19.80
C ALA A 59 22.93 34.51 19.80
N HIS A 60 23.41 35.01 18.66
CA HIS A 60 24.16 36.28 18.60
C HIS A 60 23.49 37.36 17.73
N GLY A 61 22.46 37.01 16.96
CA GLY A 61 21.81 37.92 16.02
C GLY A 61 20.56 38.57 16.58
N ASN A 62 20.30 39.82 16.18
CA ASN A 62 18.96 40.39 16.26
C ASN A 62 18.14 39.82 15.09
N TYR A 63 16.99 39.23 15.39
CA TYR A 63 16.09 38.68 14.38
C TYR A 63 14.62 38.88 14.78
N LEU A 64 13.75 38.93 13.78
CA LEU A 64 12.31 38.99 13.96
C LEU A 64 11.69 37.67 13.50
N ILE A 65 11.18 36.89 14.44
CA ILE A 65 10.63 35.55 14.16
C ILE A 65 9.49 35.59 13.12
N SER A 66 8.71 36.67 13.11
CA SER A 66 7.65 36.89 12.12
C SER A 66 8.19 36.99 10.69
N ASN A 67 9.34 37.65 10.51
CA ASN A 67 9.99 37.79 9.20
C ASN A 67 10.52 36.43 8.73
N ILE A 68 11.18 35.69 9.64
CA ILE A 68 11.68 34.34 9.36
C ILE A 68 10.52 33.44 8.91
N PHE A 69 9.40 33.42 9.65
CA PHE A 69 8.24 32.62 9.29
C PHE A 69 7.62 33.04 7.96
N ALA A 70 7.49 34.33 7.68
CA ALA A 70 6.96 34.82 6.41
C ALA A 70 7.82 34.34 5.22
N ILE A 71 9.15 34.43 5.34
CA ILE A 71 10.10 33.99 4.30
C ILE A 71 10.05 32.45 4.14
N VAL A 72 10.02 31.70 5.23
CA VAL A 72 9.93 30.23 5.18
C VAL A 72 8.62 29.77 4.52
N ILE A 73 7.48 30.38 4.86
CA ILE A 73 6.20 30.07 4.20
C ILE A 73 6.28 30.43 2.72
N PHE A 74 6.83 31.59 2.37
CA PHE A 74 6.98 32.00 0.97
C PHE A 74 7.77 30.97 0.15
N PHE A 75 8.93 30.52 0.62
CA PHE A 75 9.70 29.48 -0.07
C PHE A 75 9.00 28.12 -0.08
N SER A 76 8.25 27.78 0.97
CA SER A 76 7.44 26.56 1.00
C SER A 76 6.35 26.57 -0.07
N LEU A 77 5.64 27.69 -0.25
CA LEU A 77 4.60 27.82 -1.28
C LEU A 77 5.21 27.81 -2.68
N LEU A 78 6.36 28.47 -2.88
CA LEU A 78 7.09 28.40 -4.15
C LEU A 78 7.47 26.96 -4.49
N PHE A 79 7.99 26.21 -3.51
CA PHE A 79 8.31 24.81 -3.71
C PHE A 79 7.08 24.00 -4.15
N ASP A 80 5.92 24.22 -3.54
CA ASP A 80 4.66 23.58 -3.96
C ASP A 80 4.24 23.98 -5.37
N THR A 81 4.35 25.25 -5.70
CA THR A 81 4.09 25.76 -7.05
C THR A 81 4.97 25.03 -8.07
N PHE A 82 6.28 24.91 -7.83
CA PHE A 82 7.19 24.18 -8.71
C PHE A 82 6.83 22.69 -8.83
N MET A 83 6.41 22.06 -7.74
CA MET A 83 6.02 20.64 -7.75
C MET A 83 4.73 20.41 -8.53
N ILE A 84 3.75 21.32 -8.43
CA ILE A 84 2.49 21.23 -9.17
C ILE A 84 2.69 21.54 -10.65
N ILE A 85 3.55 22.50 -10.99
CA ILE A 85 3.88 22.80 -12.39
C ILE A 85 4.40 21.55 -13.13
N LYS A 86 5.13 20.66 -12.44
CA LYS A 86 5.59 19.39 -13.02
C LYS A 86 4.47 18.46 -13.47
N VAL A 87 3.26 18.56 -12.88
CA VAL A 87 2.08 17.77 -13.28
C VAL A 87 1.60 18.19 -14.68
N PHE A 88 1.81 19.44 -15.07
CA PHE A 88 1.45 19.95 -16.39
C PHE A 88 2.50 19.65 -17.47
N LEU A 89 3.71 19.25 -17.08
CA LEU A 89 4.74 18.87 -18.05
C LEU A 89 4.42 17.49 -18.64
N PRO A 90 4.45 17.33 -19.98
CA PRO A 90 4.19 16.06 -20.61
C PRO A 90 5.26 15.04 -20.20
N THR A 91 4.92 14.13 -19.28
CA THR A 91 5.78 12.99 -18.98
C THR A 91 5.66 11.99 -20.12
N ASN A 92 6.69 11.90 -20.97
CA ASN A 92 6.84 10.85 -22.00
C ASN A 92 7.11 9.48 -21.37
N ARG A 93 6.21 9.01 -20.49
CA ARG A 93 6.24 7.64 -19.98
C ARG A 93 5.55 6.75 -21.00
N LYS A 94 6.32 5.88 -21.65
CA LYS A 94 5.77 4.73 -22.39
C LYS A 94 5.07 3.84 -21.38
N SER A 95 3.74 3.94 -21.31
CA SER A 95 2.93 3.08 -20.44
C SER A 95 2.85 1.69 -21.07
N ALA A 96 3.29 0.66 -20.35
CA ALA A 96 3.00 -0.72 -20.70
C ALA A 96 1.48 -0.93 -20.58
N ASP A 97 0.85 -1.52 -21.59
CA ASP A 97 -0.60 -1.49 -21.82
C ASP A 97 -1.42 -2.48 -20.95
N ASP A 98 -0.84 -3.00 -19.87
CA ASP A 98 -1.45 -4.07 -19.09
C ASP A 98 -2.09 -3.56 -17.79
N LYS A 99 -3.32 -4.03 -17.53
CA LYS A 99 -4.11 -3.77 -16.32
C LYS A 99 -3.49 -4.48 -15.11
N ARG A 100 -2.43 -3.91 -14.56
CA ARG A 100 -1.67 -4.47 -13.44
C ARG A 100 -2.13 -3.87 -12.12
N VAL A 101 -2.07 -4.64 -11.04
CA VAL A 101 -2.42 -4.18 -9.69
C VAL A 101 -1.15 -4.17 -8.85
N ILE A 102 -0.91 -3.05 -8.18
CA ILE A 102 0.14 -2.96 -7.17
C ILE A 102 -0.55 -2.83 -5.81
N LEU A 103 -0.14 -3.69 -4.89
CA LEU A 103 -0.54 -3.57 -3.48
C LEU A 103 -0.15 -2.19 -2.97
N SER A 104 -1.08 -1.51 -2.29
CA SER A 104 -0.86 -0.17 -1.71
C SER A 104 0.41 -0.08 -0.88
N ILE A 105 0.78 -1.15 -0.15
CA ILE A 105 2.04 -1.22 0.61
C ILE A 105 3.27 -1.01 -0.28
N HIS A 106 3.28 -1.58 -1.48
CA HIS A 106 4.41 -1.45 -2.42
C HIS A 106 4.34 -0.13 -3.19
N ALA A 107 3.14 0.30 -3.60
CA ALA A 107 2.95 1.57 -4.32
C ALA A 107 3.28 2.80 -3.45
N LEU A 108 2.93 2.75 -2.17
CA LEU A 108 3.12 3.86 -1.24
C LEU A 108 4.37 3.70 -0.37
N GLY A 109 4.86 2.47 -0.18
CA GLY A 109 5.97 2.13 0.70
C GLY A 109 7.25 2.91 0.42
N SER A 110 7.63 3.01 -0.85
CA SER A 110 8.81 3.76 -1.29
C SER A 110 8.70 5.26 -1.03
N ASN A 111 7.48 5.80 -0.95
CA ASN A 111 7.23 7.22 -0.77
C ASN A 111 6.82 7.58 0.68
N ARG A 112 6.76 6.63 1.62
CA ARG A 112 6.27 6.88 2.99
C ARG A 112 7.05 7.98 3.70
N SER A 113 8.38 7.91 3.67
CA SER A 113 9.23 8.93 4.32
C SER A 113 9.00 10.33 3.74
N TYR A 114 8.87 10.43 2.41
CA TYR A 114 8.55 11.67 1.73
C TYR A 114 7.15 12.20 2.07
N LEU A 115 6.14 11.32 2.09
CA LEU A 115 4.77 11.67 2.47
C LEU A 115 4.67 12.13 3.93
N THR A 116 5.38 11.46 4.85
CA THR A 116 5.49 11.89 6.25
C THR A 116 6.16 13.27 6.35
N LEU A 117 7.21 13.53 5.57
CA LEU A 117 7.86 14.83 5.53
C LEU A 117 6.93 15.92 4.99
N LEU A 118 6.16 15.63 3.94
CA LEU A 118 5.13 16.55 3.41
C LEU A 118 4.05 16.84 4.45
N PHE A 119 3.60 15.84 5.21
CA PHE A 119 2.64 16.00 6.29
C PHE A 119 3.19 16.90 7.40
N VAL A 120 4.40 16.60 7.90
CA VAL A 120 5.07 17.42 8.92
C VAL A 120 5.21 18.86 8.43
N ARG A 121 5.61 19.06 7.17
CA ARG A 121 5.69 20.39 6.59
C ARG A 121 4.32 21.08 6.54
N ALA A 122 3.27 20.41 6.09
CA ALA A 122 1.93 20.99 6.03
C ALA A 122 1.45 21.46 7.41
N VAL A 123 1.71 20.67 8.46
CA VAL A 123 1.43 21.05 9.86
C VAL A 123 2.25 22.27 10.27
N LEU A 124 3.56 22.29 9.96
CA LEU A 124 4.43 23.44 10.26
C LEU A 124 3.97 24.72 9.54
N VAL A 125 3.59 24.65 8.27
CA VAL A 125 3.09 25.80 7.51
C VAL A 125 1.78 26.32 8.10
N ILE A 126 0.84 25.43 8.46
CA ILE A 126 -0.40 25.82 9.13
C ILE A 126 -0.08 26.51 10.46
N TYR A 127 0.81 25.93 11.25
CA TYR A 127 1.24 26.47 12.54
C TYR A 127 1.89 27.85 12.38
N THR A 128 2.87 28.02 11.49
CA THR A 128 3.54 29.30 11.27
C THR A 128 2.59 30.36 10.71
N THR A 129 1.62 29.96 9.87
CA THR A 129 0.58 30.86 9.36
C THR A 129 -0.35 31.35 10.48
N TYR A 130 -0.66 30.48 11.46
CA TYR A 130 -1.39 30.86 12.66
C TYR A 130 -0.64 31.91 13.50
N PHE A 131 0.69 31.81 13.60
CA PHE A 131 1.49 32.86 14.26
C PHE A 131 1.48 34.20 13.51
N LEU A 132 1.32 34.17 12.19
CA LEU A 132 1.18 35.37 11.34
C LEU A 132 -0.29 35.84 11.21
N ASN A 133 -1.21 35.33 12.03
CA ASN A 133 -2.65 35.58 11.87
C ASN A 133 -3.01 37.07 11.83
N ASN A 134 -2.34 37.92 12.60
CA ASN A 134 -2.64 39.37 12.61
C ASN A 134 -2.04 40.14 11.41
N SER A 135 -1.26 39.47 10.55
CA SER A 135 -0.60 40.09 9.41
C SER A 135 -1.21 39.76 8.07
N LEU A 136 -1.96 38.68 7.97
CA LEU A 136 -2.46 38.18 6.70
C LEU A 136 -3.95 38.48 6.56
N SER A 137 -4.37 38.79 5.33
CA SER A 137 -5.79 38.85 4.99
C SER A 137 -6.44 37.47 5.17
N LEU A 138 -7.76 37.44 5.40
CA LEU A 138 -8.49 36.17 5.51
C LEU A 138 -8.35 35.32 4.23
N ALA A 139 -8.39 35.95 3.06
CA ALA A 139 -8.25 35.27 1.78
C ALA A 139 -6.89 34.58 1.64
N THR A 140 -5.80 35.28 2.02
CA THR A 140 -4.44 34.71 2.03
C THR A 140 -4.34 33.51 2.96
N LYS A 141 -4.93 33.61 4.17
CA LYS A 141 -4.95 32.48 5.12
C LYS A 141 -5.66 31.27 4.56
N LEU A 142 -6.86 31.46 4.00
CA LEU A 142 -7.62 30.36 3.41
C LEU A 142 -6.86 29.70 2.25
N CYS A 143 -6.20 30.50 1.42
CA CYS A 143 -5.39 30.02 0.31
C CYS A 143 -4.13 29.26 0.73
N ILE A 144 -3.57 29.56 1.92
CA ILE A 144 -2.46 28.79 2.51
C ILE A 144 -2.98 27.55 3.23
N TYR A 145 -4.08 27.65 3.99
CA TYR A 145 -4.63 26.53 4.76
C TYR A 145 -5.23 25.45 3.89
N ALA A 146 -6.04 25.80 2.89
CA ALA A 146 -6.76 24.84 2.05
C ALA A 146 -5.86 23.74 1.43
N PRO A 147 -4.76 24.08 0.70
CA PRO A 147 -3.90 23.06 0.13
C PRO A 147 -3.14 22.24 1.18
N ASN A 148 -2.70 22.86 2.28
CA ASN A 148 -2.00 22.15 3.34
C ASN A 148 -2.91 21.20 4.14
N ILE A 149 -4.17 21.58 4.37
CA ILE A 149 -5.20 20.69 4.94
C ILE A 149 -5.50 19.55 3.98
N ALA A 150 -5.62 19.83 2.68
CA ALA A 150 -5.84 18.78 1.67
C ALA A 150 -4.68 17.76 1.65
N ILE A 151 -3.43 18.21 1.76
CA ILE A 151 -2.25 17.34 1.91
C ILE A 151 -2.37 16.48 3.19
N GLY A 152 -2.78 17.09 4.31
CA GLY A 152 -2.99 16.38 5.57
C GLY A 152 -4.07 15.29 5.48
N LEU A 153 -5.21 15.60 4.87
CA LEU A 153 -6.28 14.64 4.63
C LEU A 153 -5.86 13.53 3.68
N ALA A 154 -5.13 13.86 2.60
CA ALA A 154 -4.59 12.88 1.68
C ALA A 154 -3.60 11.92 2.37
N PHE A 155 -2.76 12.43 3.27
CA PHE A 155 -1.84 11.61 4.07
C PHE A 155 -2.58 10.64 4.99
N LEU A 156 -3.62 11.10 5.70
CA LEU A 156 -4.45 10.24 6.55
C LEU A 156 -5.17 9.17 5.71
N LEU A 157 -5.71 9.54 4.55
CA LEU A 157 -6.33 8.60 3.63
C LEU A 157 -5.33 7.54 3.15
N ILE A 158 -4.10 7.94 2.82
CA ILE A 158 -3.01 7.03 2.42
C ILE A 158 -2.66 6.05 3.54
N ILE A 159 -2.55 6.51 4.79
CA ILE A 159 -2.32 5.62 5.95
C ILE A 159 -3.46 4.62 6.08
N LEU A 160 -4.70 5.08 5.96
CA LEU A 160 -5.88 4.26 6.09
C LEU A 160 -5.93 3.19 4.98
N ILE A 161 -5.71 3.58 3.73
CA ILE A 161 -5.58 2.67 2.57
C ILE A 161 -4.44 1.66 2.79
N SER A 162 -3.30 2.11 3.29
CA SER A 162 -2.14 1.26 3.56
C SER A 162 -2.39 0.29 4.72
N TYR A 163 -3.14 0.68 5.74
CA TYR A 163 -3.50 -0.16 6.89
C TYR A 163 -4.43 -1.30 6.45
N PHE A 164 -5.42 -1.01 5.61
CA PHE A 164 -6.34 -2.00 5.07
C PHE A 164 -5.78 -2.84 3.91
N LYS A 165 -4.51 -2.61 3.51
CA LYS A 165 -3.83 -3.29 2.40
C LYS A 165 -4.66 -3.30 1.12
N ILE A 166 -5.36 -2.20 0.84
CA ILE A 166 -6.29 -2.14 -0.29
C ILE A 166 -5.51 -2.27 -1.60
N PRO A 167 -5.89 -3.16 -2.53
CA PRO A 167 -5.28 -3.24 -3.85
C PRO A 167 -5.65 -1.98 -4.64
N LEU A 168 -4.63 -1.28 -5.16
CA LEU A 168 -4.85 -0.10 -5.98
C LEU A 168 -4.73 -0.50 -7.46
N PRO A 169 -5.75 -0.26 -8.29
CA PRO A 169 -5.62 -0.49 -9.72
C PRO A 169 -4.54 0.45 -10.27
N GLN A 170 -3.57 -0.06 -11.04
CA GLN A 170 -2.74 0.83 -11.84
C GLN A 170 -3.62 1.35 -12.97
N TYR A 171 -4.17 2.54 -12.78
CA TYR A 171 -4.92 3.20 -13.83
C TYR A 171 -4.00 3.41 -15.03
N ASN A 172 -4.25 2.67 -16.10
CA ASN A 172 -3.68 2.96 -17.41
C ASN A 172 -4.34 4.27 -17.89
N THR A 173 -3.68 5.40 -17.64
CA THR A 173 -4.17 6.78 -17.80
C THR A 173 -4.54 7.16 -19.25
N ARG A 174 -4.51 6.21 -20.19
CA ARG A 174 -4.78 6.45 -21.61
C ARG A 174 -6.26 6.70 -21.94
N LYS A 175 -7.22 6.21 -21.12
CA LYS A 175 -8.64 6.52 -21.33
C LYS A 175 -9.00 7.90 -20.78
N LYS A 176 -8.72 8.95 -21.56
CA LYS A 176 -9.40 10.28 -21.65
C LYS A 176 -10.12 10.88 -20.41
N LYS A 177 -9.74 10.58 -19.17
CA LYS A 177 -10.20 11.23 -17.93
C LYS A 177 -9.24 12.33 -17.46
N VAL A 178 -8.62 13.00 -18.43
CA VAL A 178 -7.55 13.99 -18.25
C VAL A 178 -8.01 15.27 -17.51
N ASN A 179 -9.32 15.48 -17.33
CA ASN A 179 -9.79 16.76 -16.82
C ASN A 179 -9.72 16.89 -15.29
N VAL A 180 -10.01 15.85 -14.51
CA VAL A 180 -10.23 16.04 -13.05
C VAL A 180 -8.92 16.34 -12.30
N GLU A 181 -7.86 15.57 -12.55
CA GLU A 181 -6.56 15.78 -11.90
C GLU A 181 -5.95 17.14 -12.30
N GLN A 182 -6.05 17.51 -13.57
CA GLN A 182 -5.58 18.80 -14.06
C GLN A 182 -6.39 19.97 -13.49
N ILE A 183 -7.72 19.84 -13.39
CA ILE A 183 -8.58 20.85 -12.77
C ILE A 183 -8.22 21.01 -11.28
N ILE A 184 -8.08 19.91 -10.54
CA ILE A 184 -7.68 19.96 -9.12
C ILE A 184 -6.30 20.61 -8.98
N SER A 185 -5.32 20.20 -9.79
CA SER A 185 -3.97 20.76 -9.78
C SER A 185 -3.97 22.25 -10.11
N PHE A 186 -4.81 22.68 -11.06
CA PHE A 186 -4.99 24.08 -11.43
C PHE A 186 -5.62 24.90 -10.31
N LEU A 187 -6.64 24.37 -9.63
CA LEU A 187 -7.25 25.02 -8.47
C LEU A 187 -6.25 25.18 -7.31
N ILE A 188 -5.45 24.15 -7.04
CA ILE A 188 -4.40 24.24 -6.02
C ILE A 188 -3.35 25.28 -6.42
N LEU A 189 -2.93 25.29 -7.68
CA LEU A 189 -1.99 26.29 -8.21
C LEU A 189 -2.53 27.72 -8.04
N LEU A 190 -3.82 27.94 -8.34
CA LEU A 190 -4.49 29.22 -8.13
C LEU A 190 -4.47 29.63 -6.65
N CYS A 191 -4.80 28.72 -5.73
CA CYS A 191 -4.70 28.99 -4.28
C CYS A 191 -3.27 29.36 -3.87
N LEU A 192 -2.26 28.62 -4.33
CA LEU A 192 -0.87 28.90 -3.98
C LEU A 192 -0.42 30.28 -4.49
N THR A 193 -0.78 30.64 -5.73
CA THR A 193 -0.42 31.96 -6.30
C THR A 193 -1.07 33.10 -5.52
N ILE A 194 -2.34 32.97 -5.12
CA ILE A 194 -3.01 33.95 -4.24
C ILE A 194 -2.35 34.01 -2.86
N GLY A 195 -1.96 32.87 -2.30
CA GLY A 195 -1.23 32.79 -1.03
C GLY A 195 0.13 33.50 -1.09
N ILE A 196 0.91 33.26 -2.15
CA ILE A 196 2.20 33.93 -2.40
C ILE A 196 2.00 35.43 -2.56
N TRP A 197 1.05 35.86 -3.39
CA TRP A 197 0.78 37.27 -3.63
C TRP A 197 0.35 37.98 -2.35
N GLY A 198 -0.54 37.39 -1.56
CA GLY A 198 -0.98 37.96 -0.29
C GLY A 198 0.10 38.03 0.78
N LEU A 199 1.08 37.11 0.77
CA LEU A 199 2.26 37.21 1.62
C LEU A 199 3.14 38.38 1.20
N LEU A 200 3.40 38.54 -0.10
CA LEU A 200 4.18 39.67 -0.62
C LEU A 200 3.51 41.00 -0.30
N ASP A 201 2.18 41.09 -0.46
CA ASP A 201 1.40 42.28 -0.14
C ASP A 201 1.51 42.65 1.34
N SER A 202 1.33 41.67 2.24
CA SER A 202 1.50 41.85 3.69
C SER A 202 2.91 42.35 4.07
N ILE A 203 3.92 41.83 3.38
CA ILE A 203 5.32 42.23 3.56
C ILE A 203 5.53 43.69 3.14
N ILE A 204 4.98 44.09 1.99
CA ILE A 204 5.12 45.43 1.43
C ILE A 204 4.34 46.46 2.26
N GLU A 205 3.08 46.18 2.58
CA GLU A 205 2.18 47.08 3.31
C GLU A 205 2.73 47.44 4.68
N LYS A 206 3.22 46.44 5.42
CA LYS A 206 3.77 46.63 6.77
C LYS A 206 5.14 47.28 6.79
N ARG A 207 5.73 47.59 5.62
CA ARG A 207 7.11 48.07 5.47
C ARG A 207 8.06 47.26 6.33
N ALA A 208 7.90 45.93 6.29
CA ALA A 208 8.66 45.04 7.15
C ALA A 208 10.15 45.28 6.90
N THR A 209 10.86 45.74 7.93
CA THR A 209 12.30 45.87 7.88
C THR A 209 12.89 44.48 8.04
N PHE A 210 13.28 43.85 6.93
CA PHE A 210 14.01 42.59 6.97
C PHE A 210 15.45 42.84 7.36
N LEU A 211 15.88 42.20 8.44
CA LEU A 211 17.29 42.11 8.75
C LEU A 211 17.91 41.02 7.87
N ILE A 212 19.17 41.20 7.49
CA ILE A 212 19.93 40.18 6.73
C ILE A 212 19.93 38.85 7.48
N THR A 213 19.99 38.91 8.82
CA THR A 213 19.89 37.76 9.72
C THR A 213 18.57 36.98 9.58
N ASP A 214 17.44 37.66 9.34
CA ASP A 214 16.14 37.00 9.12
C ASP A 214 16.17 36.14 7.86
N ILE A 215 16.72 36.70 6.77
CA ILE A 215 16.85 36.03 5.47
C ILE A 215 17.81 34.84 5.59
N GLU A 216 18.97 35.04 6.23
CA GLU A 216 19.94 33.96 6.44
C GLU A 216 19.31 32.78 7.19
N ILE A 217 18.63 33.02 8.32
CA ILE A 217 18.01 31.96 9.12
C ILE A 217 16.91 31.26 8.30
N ALA A 218 16.05 32.02 7.61
CA ALA A 218 14.98 31.44 6.80
C ALA A 218 15.51 30.58 5.64
N MET A 219 16.59 31.02 4.98
CA MET A 219 17.26 30.26 3.92
C MET A 219 17.90 28.98 4.46
N LEU A 220 18.52 29.02 5.64
CA LEU A 220 19.08 27.84 6.30
C LEU A 220 17.99 26.82 6.66
N ILE A 221 16.85 27.27 7.20
CA ILE A 221 15.69 26.40 7.49
C ILE A 221 15.18 25.75 6.20
N THR A 222 15.04 26.54 5.14
CA THR A 222 14.60 26.05 3.81
C THR A 222 15.59 25.04 3.24
N ALA A 223 16.90 25.27 3.39
CA ALA A 223 17.94 24.35 2.97
C ALA A 223 17.90 23.02 3.74
N ILE A 224 17.70 23.06 5.07
CA ILE A 224 17.50 21.85 5.88
C ILE A 224 16.29 21.07 5.38
N TYR A 225 15.16 21.74 5.13
CA TYR A 225 13.98 21.09 4.58
C TYR A 225 14.25 20.45 3.20
N GLY A 226 14.99 21.14 2.34
CA GLY A 226 15.43 20.61 1.05
C GLY A 226 16.30 19.36 1.19
N LEU A 227 17.25 19.35 2.13
CA LEU A 227 18.09 18.20 2.43
C LEU A 227 17.31 17.03 3.04
N LEU A 228 16.35 17.30 3.93
CA LEU A 228 15.43 16.28 4.46
C LEU A 228 14.59 15.66 3.35
N THR A 229 14.14 16.49 2.40
CA THR A 229 13.41 16.03 1.21
C THR A 229 14.30 15.13 0.35
N LEU A 230 15.54 15.54 0.07
CA LEU A 230 16.52 14.70 -0.64
C LEU A 230 16.82 13.39 0.12
N TRP A 231 16.94 13.43 1.44
CA TRP A 231 17.13 12.24 2.27
C TRP A 231 15.94 11.28 2.12
N SER A 232 14.71 11.80 2.16
CA SER A 232 13.51 10.98 2.01
C SER A 232 13.48 10.25 0.66
N PHE A 233 13.85 10.92 -0.44
CA PHE A 233 14.00 10.28 -1.75
C PHE A 233 15.14 9.26 -1.80
N ASN A 234 16.25 9.52 -1.11
CA ASN A 234 17.42 8.63 -1.05
C ASN A 234 17.18 7.35 -0.22
N SER A 235 16.08 7.29 0.54
CA SER A 235 15.74 6.14 1.38
C SER A 235 15.03 5.01 0.63
N GLN A 236 14.69 5.21 -0.65
CA GLN A 236 14.06 4.18 -1.47
C GLN A 236 15.01 3.01 -1.67
N GLU A 237 14.80 1.95 -0.89
CA GLU A 237 15.18 0.61 -1.28
C GLU A 237 14.32 0.26 -2.50
N TYR A 238 14.94 -0.34 -3.51
CA TYR A 238 14.26 -0.77 -4.70
C TYR A 238 13.91 -2.25 -4.50
N PRO A 239 12.72 -2.56 -3.91
CA PRO A 239 12.35 -3.94 -3.62
C PRO A 239 12.39 -4.80 -4.87
N LEU A 240 12.07 -4.22 -6.03
CA LEU A 240 12.20 -4.89 -7.33
C LEU A 240 13.64 -5.36 -7.60
N LEU A 241 14.63 -4.50 -7.42
CA LEU A 241 16.04 -4.85 -7.64
C LEU A 241 16.46 -6.00 -6.71
N ASN A 242 16.12 -5.89 -5.42
CA ASN A 242 16.42 -6.93 -4.43
C ASN A 242 15.69 -8.25 -4.75
N ASN A 243 14.44 -8.19 -5.19
CA ASN A 243 13.66 -9.36 -5.60
C ASN A 243 14.28 -10.03 -6.84
N LEU A 244 14.66 -9.28 -7.87
CA LEU A 244 15.32 -9.84 -9.05
C LEU A 244 16.67 -10.46 -8.73
N ILE A 245 17.47 -9.83 -7.87
CA ILE A 245 18.73 -10.40 -7.36
C ILE A 245 18.47 -11.71 -6.61
N ASN A 246 17.43 -11.76 -5.77
CA ASN A 246 17.08 -12.96 -5.02
C ASN A 246 16.55 -14.07 -5.92
N ILE A 247 15.71 -13.77 -6.90
CA ILE A 247 15.22 -14.73 -7.91
C ILE A 247 16.40 -15.32 -8.69
N ARG A 248 17.30 -14.46 -9.18
CA ARG A 248 18.53 -14.88 -9.88
C ARG A 248 19.37 -15.83 -9.01
N ARG A 249 19.62 -15.46 -7.74
CA ARG A 249 20.39 -16.30 -6.81
C ARG A 249 19.69 -17.64 -6.57
N SER A 250 18.39 -17.63 -6.30
CA SER A 250 17.63 -18.85 -6.04
C SER A 250 17.64 -19.79 -7.25
N LEU A 251 17.53 -19.24 -8.47
CA LEU A 251 17.65 -20.02 -9.70
C LEU A 251 19.05 -20.61 -9.88
N MET A 252 20.11 -19.79 -9.76
CA MET A 252 21.50 -20.29 -9.87
C MET A 252 21.85 -21.37 -8.84
N PHE A 253 21.28 -21.31 -7.63
CA PHE A 253 21.51 -22.30 -6.59
C PHE A 253 20.56 -23.50 -6.67
N GLY A 254 19.70 -23.59 -7.70
CA GLY A 254 18.73 -24.66 -7.85
C GLY A 254 17.69 -24.74 -6.72
N LYS A 255 17.46 -23.63 -5.99
CA LYS A 255 16.46 -23.55 -4.91
C LYS A 255 15.05 -23.39 -5.43
N THR A 256 14.90 -22.86 -6.64
CA THR A 256 13.62 -22.62 -7.32
C THR A 256 13.70 -23.18 -8.72
N SER A 257 12.60 -23.77 -9.21
CA SER A 257 12.51 -24.22 -10.59
C SER A 257 12.59 -23.03 -11.56
N PHE A 258 13.02 -23.29 -12.80
CA PHE A 258 13.06 -22.28 -13.86
C PHE A 258 11.68 -21.63 -14.08
N GLU A 259 10.62 -22.44 -14.10
CA GLU A 259 9.24 -21.99 -14.35
C GLU A 259 8.74 -21.09 -13.20
N ASP A 260 9.04 -21.44 -11.95
CA ASP A 260 8.70 -20.62 -10.80
C ASP A 260 9.50 -19.31 -10.77
N ALA A 261 10.79 -19.36 -11.11
CA ALA A 261 11.65 -18.18 -11.17
C ALA A 261 11.18 -17.21 -12.27
N GLN A 262 10.81 -17.74 -13.44
CA GLN A 262 10.24 -16.96 -14.53
C GLN A 262 8.93 -16.30 -14.10
N ARG A 263 8.03 -17.05 -13.48
CA ARG A 263 6.77 -16.52 -12.96
C ARG A 263 6.99 -15.45 -11.89
N GLN A 264 7.92 -15.66 -10.96
CA GLN A 264 8.25 -14.69 -9.92
C GLN A 264 8.87 -13.40 -10.50
N ALA A 265 9.73 -13.52 -11.51
CA ALA A 265 10.31 -12.37 -12.19
C ALA A 265 9.24 -11.59 -12.97
N ASP A 266 8.34 -12.29 -13.66
CA ASP A 266 7.19 -11.67 -14.31
C ASP A 266 6.33 -10.94 -13.30
N ILE A 267 5.96 -11.56 -12.17
CA ILE A 267 5.20 -10.88 -11.11
C ILE A 267 5.94 -9.67 -10.55
N ALA A 268 7.27 -9.75 -10.39
CA ALA A 268 8.06 -8.65 -9.84
C ALA A 268 8.14 -7.46 -10.82
N ILE A 269 8.49 -7.72 -12.08
CA ILE A 269 8.67 -6.70 -13.13
C ILE A 269 7.31 -6.14 -13.54
N SER A 270 6.34 -7.03 -13.69
CA SER A 270 5.05 -6.72 -14.27
C SER A 270 3.96 -6.41 -13.26
N GLY A 271 4.15 -6.70 -11.98
CA GLY A 271 3.08 -6.65 -10.99
C GLY A 271 2.17 -7.89 -11.08
N LEU A 272 1.29 -8.03 -10.08
CA LEU A 272 0.35 -9.14 -10.02
C LEU A 272 -0.75 -8.97 -11.07
N LYS A 273 -1.03 -10.04 -11.81
CA LYS A 273 -2.31 -10.13 -12.51
C LYS A 273 -3.42 -10.20 -11.47
N VAL A 274 -4.55 -9.58 -11.75
CA VAL A 274 -5.71 -9.61 -10.85
C VAL A 274 -6.10 -11.05 -10.50
N SER A 275 -6.01 -11.96 -11.48
CA SER A 275 -6.23 -13.40 -11.29
C SER A 275 -5.29 -14.03 -10.25
N GLU A 276 -4.01 -13.64 -10.23
CA GLU A 276 -3.02 -14.21 -9.30
C GLU A 276 -3.27 -13.75 -7.87
N TYR A 277 -3.63 -12.48 -7.68
CA TYR A 277 -4.02 -11.95 -6.36
C TYR A 277 -5.26 -12.68 -5.81
N PHE A 278 -6.27 -12.90 -6.65
CA PHE A 278 -7.46 -13.65 -6.21
C PHE A 278 -7.18 -15.14 -6.04
N GLN A 279 -6.26 -15.73 -6.79
CA GLN A 279 -5.95 -17.16 -6.69
C GLN A 279 -5.43 -17.54 -5.30
N GLU A 280 -4.58 -16.71 -4.68
CA GLU A 280 -4.13 -16.93 -3.29
C GLU A 280 -5.33 -16.93 -2.33
N ILE A 281 -6.21 -15.92 -2.42
CA ILE A 281 -7.39 -15.81 -1.55
C ILE A 281 -8.38 -16.96 -1.79
N ILE A 282 -8.55 -17.39 -3.05
CA ILE A 282 -9.41 -18.51 -3.43
C ILE A 282 -8.83 -19.82 -2.90
N ASN A 283 -7.51 -20.04 -3.00
CA ASN A 283 -6.87 -21.24 -2.47
C ASN A 283 -7.00 -21.32 -0.95
N ASP A 284 -6.76 -20.21 -0.23
CA ASP A 284 -6.97 -20.13 1.21
C ASP A 284 -8.43 -20.44 1.60
N LEU A 285 -9.38 -19.97 0.80
CA LEU A 285 -10.79 -20.22 1.01
C LEU A 285 -11.16 -21.68 0.74
N LEU A 286 -10.58 -22.29 -0.31
CA LEU A 286 -10.74 -23.71 -0.61
C LEU A 286 -10.17 -24.60 0.50
N LEU A 287 -9.03 -24.23 1.09
CA LEU A 287 -8.45 -24.92 2.25
C LEU A 287 -9.37 -24.85 3.46
N ASP A 288 -9.93 -23.67 3.77
CA ASP A 288 -10.93 -23.54 4.85
C ASP A 288 -12.15 -24.45 4.59
N TYR A 289 -12.63 -24.56 3.34
CA TYR A 289 -13.72 -25.47 3.00
C TYR A 289 -13.36 -26.94 3.18
N GLN A 290 -12.15 -27.35 2.81
CA GLN A 290 -11.68 -28.71 3.05
C GLN A 290 -11.62 -29.03 4.55
N GLU A 291 -11.19 -28.08 5.37
CA GLU A 291 -11.19 -28.22 6.82
C GLU A 291 -12.62 -28.29 7.40
N LEU A 292 -13.56 -27.51 6.84
CA LEU A 292 -14.98 -27.60 7.18
C LEU A 292 -15.54 -29.02 6.91
N ASP A 293 -15.27 -29.55 5.72
CA ASP A 293 -15.75 -30.88 5.30
C ASP A 293 -15.18 -31.99 6.20
N LEU A 294 -13.88 -31.90 6.54
CA LEU A 294 -13.24 -32.83 7.49
C LEU A 294 -13.86 -32.75 8.89
N CYS A 295 -14.24 -31.55 9.35
CA CYS A 295 -14.88 -31.36 10.65
C CYS A 295 -16.29 -31.97 10.68
N ILE A 296 -17.06 -31.79 9.60
CA ILE A 296 -18.38 -32.42 9.43
C ILE A 296 -18.26 -33.94 9.42
N GLU A 297 -17.28 -34.50 8.70
CA GLU A 297 -17.06 -35.94 8.65
C GLU A 297 -16.72 -36.52 10.03
N LYS A 298 -15.86 -35.84 10.79
CA LYS A 298 -15.53 -36.23 12.17
C LYS A 298 -16.76 -36.23 13.09
N MET A 299 -17.62 -35.21 12.98
CA MET A 299 -18.86 -35.15 13.75
C MET A 299 -19.80 -36.31 13.41
N ASN A 300 -19.96 -36.63 12.12
CA ASN A 300 -20.78 -37.76 11.68
C ASN A 300 -20.23 -39.09 12.21
N ARG A 301 -18.91 -39.31 12.15
CA ARG A 301 -18.28 -40.51 12.72
C ARG A 301 -18.48 -40.61 14.24
N LYS A 302 -18.27 -39.52 14.99
CA LYS A 302 -18.49 -39.53 16.45
C LYS A 302 -19.94 -39.86 16.77
N ARG A 303 -20.89 -39.32 16.00
CA ARG A 303 -22.31 -39.63 16.12
C ARG A 303 -22.63 -41.11 15.86
N ASP A 304 -22.08 -41.69 14.80
CA ASP A 304 -22.31 -43.10 14.45
C ASP A 304 -21.76 -44.05 15.53
N VAL A 305 -20.63 -43.70 16.14
CA VAL A 305 -20.07 -44.44 17.29
C VAL A 305 -20.99 -44.31 18.51
N THR A 306 -21.43 -43.10 18.86
CA THR A 306 -22.34 -42.91 20.00
C THR A 306 -23.69 -43.61 19.78
N ASN A 307 -24.22 -43.62 18.56
CA ASN A 307 -25.46 -44.34 18.24
C ASN A 307 -25.30 -45.85 18.35
N THR A 308 -24.15 -46.41 17.94
CA THR A 308 -23.88 -47.85 18.08
C THR A 308 -23.67 -48.24 19.55
N GLU A 309 -23.01 -47.41 20.36
CA GLU A 309 -22.86 -47.60 21.80
C GLU A 309 -24.22 -47.56 22.54
N ILE A 310 -25.08 -46.57 22.23
CA ILE A 310 -26.42 -46.47 22.82
C ILE A 310 -27.28 -47.67 22.44
N SER A 311 -27.25 -48.10 21.17
CA SER A 311 -27.97 -49.28 20.71
C SER A 311 -27.46 -50.57 21.37
N GLY A 312 -26.16 -50.65 21.67
CA GLY A 312 -25.55 -51.77 22.41
C GLY A 312 -25.95 -51.77 23.88
N GLN A 313 -25.86 -50.64 24.57
CA GLN A 313 -26.24 -50.52 25.99
C GLN A 313 -27.73 -50.74 26.25
N HIS A 314 -28.61 -50.36 25.32
CA HIS A 314 -30.04 -50.69 25.42
C HIS A 314 -30.33 -52.19 25.30
N SER A 315 -29.39 -53.00 24.81
CA SER A 315 -29.52 -54.46 24.79
C SER A 315 -29.00 -55.14 26.06
N GLU A 316 -28.05 -54.52 26.79
CA GLU A 316 -27.44 -55.10 27.99
C GLU A 316 -27.97 -54.54 29.32
N ASN A 317 -28.45 -53.29 29.37
CA ASN A 317 -28.77 -52.64 30.64
C ASN A 317 -30.28 -52.40 30.83
N ARG A 318 -30.97 -53.49 31.20
CA ARG A 318 -32.32 -53.47 31.84
C ARG A 318 -32.27 -53.79 33.34
N ARG A 319 -31.11 -53.70 33.99
CA ARG A 319 -31.00 -53.74 35.45
C ARG A 319 -30.41 -52.43 35.95
N GLY A 320 -31.25 -51.74 36.73
CA GLY A 320 -31.08 -50.34 37.08
C GLY A 320 -29.87 -50.07 37.95
N GLU A 321 -29.25 -48.92 37.68
CA GLU A 321 -28.52 -48.15 38.66
C GLU A 321 -28.59 -46.69 38.24
N ASP A 322 -29.19 -45.87 39.11
CA ASP A 322 -29.28 -44.42 38.98
C ASP A 322 -27.88 -43.83 39.22
N VAL A 323 -27.14 -43.59 38.14
CA VAL A 323 -25.83 -42.93 38.22
C VAL A 323 -26.01 -41.42 38.12
N ALA A 324 -25.62 -40.76 39.21
CA ALA A 324 -25.66 -39.32 39.41
C ALA A 324 -24.87 -38.56 38.32
N GLY A 325 -25.52 -37.53 37.76
CA GLY A 325 -25.00 -36.72 36.65
C GLY A 325 -23.70 -36.00 36.97
N SER A 326 -22.66 -36.32 36.18
CA SER A 326 -21.46 -35.49 36.10
C SER A 326 -21.76 -34.23 35.28
N LYS A 327 -21.30 -33.09 35.80
CA LYS A 327 -21.37 -31.76 35.19
C LYS A 327 -20.26 -31.55 34.15
N ASP A 328 -20.00 -32.56 33.33
CA ASP A 328 -19.11 -32.37 32.18
C ASP A 328 -19.94 -31.72 31.08
N GLU A 329 -19.66 -30.43 30.85
CA GLU A 329 -20.16 -29.71 29.69
C GLU A 329 -19.87 -30.59 28.47
N PRO A 330 -20.90 -31.09 27.75
CA PRO A 330 -20.74 -32.29 26.96
C PRO A 330 -19.70 -32.03 25.88
N GLU A 331 -18.70 -32.90 25.76
CA GLU A 331 -17.68 -32.87 24.69
C GLU A 331 -18.29 -32.74 23.28
N ALA A 332 -19.60 -32.99 23.14
CA ALA A 332 -20.38 -32.75 21.93
C ALA A 332 -20.55 -31.25 21.54
N ILE A 333 -20.38 -30.28 22.45
CA ILE A 333 -20.56 -28.84 22.15
C ILE A 333 -19.32 -28.24 21.47
N GLN A 334 -18.12 -28.73 21.77
CA GLN A 334 -16.88 -28.15 21.23
C GLN A 334 -16.78 -28.20 19.69
N PRO A 335 -17.10 -29.34 19.01
CA PRO A 335 -17.08 -29.40 17.53
C PRO A 335 -18.07 -28.44 16.86
N LEU A 336 -19.24 -28.22 17.47
CA LEU A 336 -20.24 -27.26 16.99
C LEU A 336 -19.71 -25.82 17.04
N LYS A 337 -18.96 -25.49 18.09
CA LYS A 337 -18.32 -24.18 18.26
C LYS A 337 -17.20 -23.95 17.23
N ASP A 338 -16.37 -24.96 17.00
CA ASP A 338 -15.28 -24.90 16.01
C ASP A 338 -15.83 -24.73 14.59
N LEU A 339 -16.88 -25.49 14.25
CA LEU A 339 -17.58 -25.36 12.98
C LEU A 339 -18.20 -23.97 12.80
N SER A 340 -18.86 -23.42 13.83
CA SER A 340 -19.43 -22.08 13.78
C SER A 340 -18.36 -21.01 13.53
N MET A 341 -17.20 -21.11 14.18
CA MET A 341 -16.07 -20.19 14.01
C MET A 341 -15.48 -20.26 12.60
N LEU A 342 -15.37 -21.47 12.05
CA LEU A 342 -14.84 -21.69 10.71
C LEU A 342 -15.80 -21.17 9.63
N MET A 343 -17.11 -21.40 9.79
CA MET A 343 -18.14 -20.81 8.93
C MET A 343 -18.11 -19.27 8.94
N GLU A 344 -17.90 -18.65 10.11
CA GLU A 344 -17.77 -17.20 10.22
C GLU A 344 -16.51 -16.69 9.50
N THR A 345 -15.40 -17.42 9.62
CA THR A 345 -14.13 -17.12 8.94
C THR A 345 -14.28 -17.15 7.43
N ILE A 346 -14.90 -18.21 6.89
CA ILE A 346 -15.23 -18.35 5.47
C ILE A 346 -16.09 -17.17 5.01
N LEU A 347 -17.17 -16.87 5.73
CA LEU A 347 -18.10 -15.79 5.36
C LEU A 347 -17.40 -14.41 5.35
N LYS A 348 -16.45 -14.19 6.26
CA LYS A 348 -15.61 -12.98 6.30
C LYS A 348 -14.64 -12.91 5.11
N LYS A 349 -13.99 -14.02 4.75
CA LYS A 349 -13.12 -14.10 3.55
C LYS A 349 -13.92 -13.88 2.26
N THR A 350 -15.10 -14.48 2.14
CA THR A 350 -16.03 -14.29 1.01
C THR A 350 -16.44 -12.82 0.87
N LYS A 351 -16.89 -12.17 1.95
CA LYS A 351 -17.21 -10.73 1.92
C LYS A 351 -16.03 -9.86 1.49
N LYS A 352 -14.81 -10.21 1.92
CA LYS A 352 -13.57 -9.52 1.54
C LYS A 352 -13.26 -9.68 0.05
N ILE A 353 -13.45 -10.87 -0.53
CA ILE A 353 -13.33 -11.09 -1.99
C ILE A 353 -14.32 -10.20 -2.74
N ARG A 354 -15.60 -10.18 -2.33
CA ARG A 354 -16.64 -9.36 -2.98
C ARG A 354 -16.31 -7.87 -2.95
N PHE A 355 -15.79 -7.40 -1.82
CA PHE A 355 -15.36 -6.01 -1.68
C PHE A 355 -14.21 -5.67 -2.63
N TYR A 356 -13.17 -6.50 -2.68
CA TYR A 356 -12.04 -6.26 -3.58
C TYR A 356 -12.41 -6.46 -5.04
N SER A 357 -13.30 -7.39 -5.36
CA SER A 357 -13.78 -7.61 -6.72
C SER A 357 -14.50 -6.35 -7.22
N GLY A 358 -15.39 -5.76 -6.42
CA GLY A 358 -16.04 -4.48 -6.77
C GLY A 358 -15.06 -3.32 -6.94
N MET A 359 -13.98 -3.27 -6.17
CA MET A 359 -12.98 -2.19 -6.25
C MET A 359 -12.03 -2.32 -7.45
N VAL A 360 -11.60 -3.54 -7.78
CA VAL A 360 -10.56 -3.80 -8.77
C VAL A 360 -11.15 -4.04 -10.17
N ILE A 361 -12.35 -4.62 -10.24
CA ILE A 361 -12.89 -5.22 -11.47
C ILE A 361 -13.78 -4.25 -12.27
N GLY A 362 -13.95 -2.99 -11.84
CA GLY A 362 -14.68 -1.97 -12.62
C GLY A 362 -14.15 -1.70 -14.05
N SER A 363 -13.18 -2.49 -14.55
CA SER A 363 -12.69 -2.47 -15.92
C SER A 363 -12.64 -3.85 -16.64
N ASP A 364 -13.06 -4.97 -16.03
CA ASP A 364 -12.92 -6.32 -16.61
C ASP A 364 -14.14 -7.25 -16.37
N ASN A 365 -15.12 -7.17 -17.27
CA ASN A 365 -16.39 -7.89 -17.16
C ASN A 365 -16.24 -9.42 -17.09
N ASP A 366 -15.22 -9.98 -17.75
CA ASP A 366 -15.03 -11.44 -17.80
C ASP A 366 -14.50 -11.96 -16.46
N LEU A 367 -13.58 -11.22 -15.84
CA LEU A 367 -13.11 -11.53 -14.50
C LEU A 367 -14.21 -11.34 -13.45
N GLU A 368 -15.07 -10.32 -13.62
CA GLU A 368 -16.23 -10.08 -12.75
C GLU A 368 -17.17 -11.28 -12.78
N ARG A 369 -17.46 -11.77 -13.99
CA ARG A 369 -18.32 -12.93 -14.20
C ARG A 369 -17.73 -14.18 -13.58
N ASN A 370 -16.44 -14.45 -13.79
CA ASN A 370 -15.78 -15.63 -13.22
C ASN A 370 -15.77 -15.60 -11.68
N ILE A 371 -15.48 -14.45 -11.08
CA ILE A 371 -15.52 -14.29 -9.63
C ILE A 371 -16.95 -14.40 -9.10
N SER A 372 -17.95 -13.85 -9.80
CA SER A 372 -19.35 -14.00 -9.42
C SER A 372 -19.77 -15.46 -9.40
N VAL A 373 -19.41 -16.24 -10.43
CA VAL A 373 -19.74 -17.68 -10.51
C VAL A 373 -19.10 -18.45 -9.35
N ILE A 374 -17.82 -18.22 -9.06
CA ILE A 374 -17.14 -18.86 -7.91
C ILE A 374 -17.82 -18.47 -6.60
N MET A 375 -18.19 -17.21 -6.44
CA MET A 375 -18.82 -16.71 -5.22
C MET A 375 -20.23 -17.28 -5.02
N ASP A 376 -20.97 -17.51 -6.09
CA ASP A 376 -22.27 -18.18 -6.03
C ASP A 376 -22.11 -19.65 -5.64
N GLN A 377 -21.11 -20.35 -6.18
CA GLN A 377 -20.78 -21.73 -5.79
C GLN A 377 -20.42 -21.82 -4.30
N VAL A 378 -19.62 -20.87 -3.80
CA VAL A 378 -19.21 -20.75 -2.40
C VAL A 378 -20.42 -20.49 -1.49
N LEU A 379 -21.35 -19.62 -1.89
CA LEU A 379 -22.59 -19.37 -1.14
C LEU A 379 -23.47 -20.61 -1.07
N ILE A 380 -23.68 -21.30 -2.20
CA ILE A 380 -24.46 -22.54 -2.26
C ILE A 380 -23.84 -23.61 -1.36
N ALA A 381 -22.52 -23.79 -1.41
CA ALA A 381 -21.81 -24.74 -0.54
C ALA A 381 -22.01 -24.40 0.94
N THR A 382 -21.92 -23.11 1.30
CA THR A 382 -22.13 -22.64 2.68
C THR A 382 -23.54 -22.90 3.17
N ASP A 383 -24.55 -22.64 2.35
CA ASP A 383 -25.95 -22.85 2.70
C ASP A 383 -26.27 -24.35 2.84
N ASN A 384 -25.71 -25.19 1.98
CA ASN A 384 -25.81 -26.64 2.11
C ASN A 384 -25.18 -27.15 3.42
N SER A 385 -24.00 -26.63 3.80
CA SER A 385 -23.37 -26.98 5.08
C SER A 385 -24.19 -26.49 6.28
N ARG A 386 -24.83 -25.32 6.21
CA ARG A 386 -25.79 -24.87 7.24
C ARG A 386 -27.02 -25.75 7.35
N ALA A 387 -27.58 -26.18 6.22
CA ALA A 387 -28.75 -27.06 6.22
C ALA A 387 -28.42 -28.40 6.89
N LYS A 388 -27.30 -29.03 6.51
CA LYS A 388 -26.81 -30.27 7.14
C LYS A 388 -26.58 -30.09 8.64
N LEU A 389 -26.02 -28.95 9.04
CA LEU A 389 -25.82 -28.64 10.46
C LEU A 389 -27.14 -28.53 11.22
N LYS A 390 -28.14 -27.83 10.67
CA LYS A 390 -29.47 -27.70 11.29
C LYS A 390 -30.16 -29.06 11.44
N GLU A 391 -30.09 -29.89 10.41
CA GLU A 391 -30.60 -31.27 10.46
C GLU A 391 -29.89 -32.09 11.54
N ALA A 392 -28.57 -31.92 11.66
CA ALA A 392 -27.78 -32.60 12.69
C ALA A 392 -28.12 -32.14 14.12
N MET A 393 -28.52 -30.88 14.32
CA MET A 393 -28.96 -30.34 15.62
C MET A 393 -30.40 -30.69 15.99
N GLN A 394 -31.28 -30.90 15.01
CA GLN A 394 -32.70 -31.24 15.25
C GLN A 394 -32.93 -32.71 15.60
N ARG A 395 -31.96 -33.57 15.27
CA ARG A 395 -31.95 -35.00 15.56
C ARG A 395 -31.02 -35.28 16.72
#